data_AF-X1TCZ7-F1
#
_entry.id   AF-X1TCZ7-F1
#
_cell.length_a   1.000
_cell.length_b   1.000
_cell.length_c   1.000
_cell.angle_alpha   90.00
_cell.angle_beta   90.00
_cell.angle_gamma   90.00
#
_symmetry.space_group_name_H-M   'P 1'
#
loop_
_entity.id
_entity.type
_entity.pdbx_description
1 polymer ?
#
loop_
_entity_poly.entity_id
_entity_poly.type
_entity_poly.pdbx_seq_one_letter_code
_entity_poly.pdbx_strand_id
1 'polypeptide(L)'
;MSYVMDEGLALAAGLNVIPKRSFLTEYSCRIDPAYYPKLMRAWFDAVTEIGLGWGVSFNLDFHTIPFHGEDALVEKHYVTKRSRRQKGILAFVVEDAEKRVFCYGNADLRKEEQADEILRFVEFWKSRTGKLPEELVFDSKLTTYANLHRLNKMDIRFITLRRRSQKMLEQIYQTVASAWRRVELKGVT
;
A
#
# COMPACT_ATOMS: atom_id res chain seq x y z
N MET A 1 -29.49 -8.82 -11.34
CA MET A 1 -29.25 -7.55 -10.63
C MET A 1 -28.20 -6.74 -11.37
N SER A 2 -28.62 -5.69 -12.08
CA SER A 2 -27.80 -4.85 -12.98
C SER A 2 -27.28 -3.56 -12.33
N TYR A 3 -27.70 -3.25 -11.11
CA TYR A 3 -27.34 -2.03 -10.40
C TYR A 3 -26.09 -2.24 -9.56
N VAL A 4 -25.17 -1.28 -9.63
CA VAL A 4 -24.01 -1.18 -8.73
C VAL A 4 -24.44 -0.32 -7.55
N MET A 5 -24.38 -0.90 -6.36
CA MET A 5 -24.76 -0.23 -5.11
C MET A 5 -23.54 0.42 -4.45
N ASP A 6 -22.91 1.34 -5.19
CA ASP A 6 -21.79 2.15 -4.71
C ASP A 6 -22.01 3.61 -5.09
N GLU A 7 -22.85 4.29 -4.31
CA GLU A 7 -23.19 5.70 -4.51
C GLU A 7 -21.95 6.61 -4.39
N GLY A 8 -20.95 6.18 -3.62
CA GLY A 8 -19.69 6.89 -3.46
C GLY A 8 -18.91 7.01 -4.78
N LEU A 9 -18.90 5.95 -5.59
CA LEU A 9 -18.23 5.96 -6.88
C LEU A 9 -18.85 6.97 -7.86
N ALA A 10 -20.19 7.05 -7.93
CA ALA A 10 -20.86 8.04 -8.80
C ALA A 10 -20.55 9.46 -8.35
N LEU A 11 -20.66 9.71 -7.03
CA LEU A 11 -20.39 11.02 -6.46
C LEU A 11 -18.94 11.45 -6.72
N ALA A 12 -17.98 10.56 -6.46
CA ALA A 12 -16.55 10.83 -6.67
C ALA A 12 -16.21 11.08 -8.15
N ALA A 13 -16.87 10.38 -9.07
CA ALA A 13 -16.68 10.56 -10.51
C ALA A 13 -17.51 11.72 -11.10
N GLY A 14 -18.31 12.42 -10.30
CA GLY A 14 -19.22 13.48 -10.76
C GLY A 14 -20.30 12.98 -11.72
N LEU A 15 -20.67 11.69 -11.61
CA LEU A 15 -21.65 11.05 -12.48
C LEU A 15 -23.04 11.16 -11.87
N ASN A 16 -24.01 11.56 -12.69
CA ASN A 16 -25.43 11.56 -12.33
C ASN A 16 -26.03 10.16 -12.22
N VAL A 17 -25.44 9.16 -12.90
CA VAL A 17 -25.85 7.74 -12.86
C VAL A 17 -24.62 6.84 -12.97
N ILE A 18 -24.54 5.81 -12.12
CA ILE A 18 -23.45 4.81 -12.18
C ILE A 18 -23.59 3.94 -13.43
N PRO A 19 -22.50 3.64 -14.17
CA PRO A 19 -22.55 2.70 -15.28
C PRO A 19 -23.12 1.34 -14.85
N LYS A 20 -23.87 0.69 -15.75
CA LYS A 20 -24.46 -0.62 -15.46
C LYS A 20 -23.38 -1.63 -15.08
N ARG A 21 -23.73 -2.57 -14.20
CA ARG A 21 -22.82 -3.65 -13.80
C ARG A 21 -22.17 -4.34 -14.99
N SER A 22 -22.92 -4.61 -16.08
CA SER A 22 -22.38 -5.26 -17.29
C SER A 22 -21.18 -4.50 -17.85
N PHE A 23 -21.28 -3.17 -17.94
CA PHE A 23 -20.20 -2.30 -18.41
C PHE A 23 -19.00 -2.30 -17.45
N LEU A 24 -19.23 -2.25 -16.14
CA LEU A 24 -18.14 -2.32 -15.15
C LEU A 24 -17.48 -3.70 -15.06
N THR A 25 -18.19 -4.76 -15.47
CA THR A 25 -17.65 -6.13 -15.53
C THR A 25 -17.03 -6.48 -16.88
N GLU A 26 -17.33 -5.71 -17.94
CA GLU A 26 -16.56 -5.76 -19.18
C GLU A 26 -15.17 -5.22 -18.83
N TYR A 27 -14.19 -6.11 -18.81
CA TYR A 27 -12.81 -5.87 -18.33
C TYR A 27 -12.04 -4.99 -19.32
N SER A 28 -12.56 -3.79 -19.58
CA SER A 28 -12.04 -2.78 -20.49
C SER A 28 -11.58 -1.57 -19.67
N CYS A 29 -10.74 -1.80 -18.67
CA CYS A 29 -9.97 -0.70 -18.09
C CYS A 29 -8.84 -0.34 -19.07
N ARG A 30 -9.13 0.56 -20.02
CA ARG A 30 -8.15 1.13 -20.97
C ARG A 30 -7.53 2.44 -20.47
N ILE A 31 -7.52 2.65 -19.15
CA ILE A 31 -6.84 3.83 -18.60
C ILE A 31 -5.35 3.55 -18.68
N ASP A 32 -4.64 4.33 -19.49
CA ASP A 32 -3.20 4.25 -19.57
C ASP A 32 -2.61 4.46 -18.16
N PRO A 33 -1.75 3.54 -17.66
CA PRO A 33 -1.17 3.65 -16.33
C PRO A 33 -0.46 4.98 -16.04
N ALA A 34 0.01 5.69 -17.06
CA ALA A 34 0.57 7.04 -16.93
C ALA A 34 -0.41 8.08 -16.35
N TYR A 35 -1.72 7.79 -16.33
CA TYR A 35 -2.72 8.64 -15.67
C TYR A 35 -2.82 8.43 -14.16
N TYR A 36 -2.43 7.28 -13.60
CA TYR A 36 -2.58 7.05 -12.15
C TYR A 36 -1.80 8.07 -11.31
N PRO A 37 -0.52 8.38 -11.61
CA PRO A 37 0.21 9.40 -10.87
C PRO A 37 -0.37 10.81 -11.09
N LYS A 38 -0.96 11.09 -12.25
CA LYS A 38 -1.62 12.39 -12.54
C LYS A 38 -2.89 12.55 -11.70
N LEU A 39 -3.71 11.49 -11.62
CA LEU A 39 -4.92 11.47 -10.82
C LEU A 39 -4.59 11.62 -9.33
N MET A 40 -3.63 10.86 -8.81
CA MET A 40 -3.23 10.98 -7.40
C MET A 40 -2.66 12.36 -7.08
N ARG A 41 -1.95 12.97 -8.02
CA ARG A 41 -1.48 14.36 -7.92
C ARG A 41 -2.62 15.35 -7.83
N ALA A 42 -3.61 15.26 -8.72
CA ALA A 42 -4.77 16.14 -8.72
C ALA A 42 -5.65 15.93 -7.48
N TRP A 43 -5.81 14.68 -7.06
CA TRP A 43 -6.48 14.32 -5.81
C TRP A 43 -5.82 14.96 -4.60
N PHE A 44 -4.49 14.84 -4.48
CA PHE A 44 -3.73 15.44 -3.39
C PHE A 44 -3.93 16.96 -3.33
N ASP A 45 -3.82 17.63 -4.48
CA ASP A 45 -3.97 19.08 -4.59
C ASP A 45 -5.42 19.51 -4.22
N ALA A 46 -6.44 18.82 -4.74
CA ALA A 46 -7.84 19.10 -4.45
C ALA A 46 -8.21 18.90 -2.98
N VAL A 47 -7.73 17.82 -2.35
CA VAL A 47 -7.95 17.54 -0.92
C VAL A 47 -7.30 18.62 -0.04
N THR A 48 -6.14 19.14 -0.46
CA THR A 48 -5.48 20.24 0.23
C THR A 48 -6.30 21.54 0.11
N GLU A 49 -6.83 21.82 -1.08
CA GLU A 49 -7.58 23.06 -1.38
C GLU A 49 -8.90 23.15 -0.59
N ILE A 50 -9.56 22.02 -0.33
CA ILE A 50 -10.76 21.96 0.54
C ILE A 50 -10.43 22.07 2.05
N GLY A 51 -9.16 22.24 2.41
CA GLY A 51 -8.71 22.48 3.78
C GLY A 51 -8.39 21.23 4.60
N LEU A 52 -8.31 20.04 3.98
CA LEU A 52 -7.82 18.87 4.68
C LEU A 52 -6.29 18.94 4.78
N GLY A 53 -5.80 19.27 5.97
CA GLY A 53 -4.38 19.23 6.26
C GLY A 53 -3.86 17.80 6.27
N TRP A 54 -2.67 17.59 5.70
CA TRP A 54 -1.98 16.32 5.79
C TRP A 54 -1.12 16.23 7.04
N GLY A 55 -1.11 15.05 7.65
CA GLY A 55 -0.25 14.68 8.75
C GLY A 55 1.18 14.40 8.32
N VAL A 56 1.95 13.82 9.25
CA VAL A 56 3.38 13.54 9.09
C VAL A 56 3.73 12.06 9.20
N SER A 57 2.75 11.22 9.60
CA SER A 57 2.88 9.78 9.74
C SER A 57 1.98 9.06 8.73
N PHE A 58 2.52 8.04 8.08
CA PHE A 58 1.88 7.36 6.96
C PHE A 58 1.88 5.85 7.12
N ASN A 59 0.76 5.22 6.78
CA ASN A 59 0.64 3.77 6.64
C ASN A 59 0.84 3.39 5.18
N LEU A 60 1.76 2.46 4.92
CA LEU A 60 2.10 2.01 3.57
C LEU A 60 1.79 0.52 3.46
N ASP A 61 1.09 0.13 2.40
CA ASP A 61 0.77 -1.27 2.15
C ASP A 61 0.66 -1.57 0.65
N PHE A 62 0.76 -2.86 0.34
CA PHE A 62 0.44 -3.41 -0.97
C PHE A 62 -0.90 -4.11 -0.94
N HIS A 63 -1.84 -3.62 -1.75
CA HIS A 63 -3.12 -4.26 -1.97
C HIS A 63 -3.13 -5.02 -3.28
N THR A 64 -3.42 -6.33 -3.23
CA THR A 64 -3.62 -7.12 -4.46
C THR A 64 -5.06 -7.07 -4.90
N ILE A 65 -5.31 -6.49 -6.08
CA ILE A 65 -6.60 -6.50 -6.76
C ILE A 65 -6.67 -7.74 -7.65
N PRO A 66 -7.58 -8.70 -7.40
CA PRO A 66 -7.70 -9.91 -8.22
C PRO A 66 -7.99 -9.59 -9.69
N PHE A 67 -7.24 -10.20 -10.60
CA PHE A 67 -7.50 -10.15 -12.03
C PHE A 67 -8.11 -11.49 -12.47
N HIS A 68 -9.25 -11.42 -13.14
CA HIS A 68 -10.03 -12.59 -13.57
C HIS A 68 -10.05 -12.79 -15.08
N GLY A 69 -9.38 -11.95 -15.86
CA GLY A 69 -9.26 -12.11 -17.31
C GLY A 69 -8.24 -13.18 -17.72
N GLU A 70 -8.15 -13.43 -19.01
CA GLU A 70 -7.24 -14.42 -19.58
C GLU A 70 -5.83 -13.88 -19.87
N ASP A 71 -5.65 -12.56 -19.81
CA ASP A 71 -4.40 -11.88 -20.19
C ASP A 71 -3.15 -12.53 -19.55
N ALA A 72 -2.21 -12.89 -20.42
CA ALA A 72 -0.98 -13.60 -20.06
C ALA A 72 0.05 -12.70 -19.37
N LEU A 73 -0.04 -11.38 -19.55
CA LEU A 73 0.96 -10.42 -19.06
C LEU A 73 0.75 -10.05 -17.57
N VAL A 74 -0.40 -10.43 -16.98
CA VAL A 74 -0.71 -10.11 -15.58
C VAL A 74 0.02 -11.05 -14.62
N GLU A 75 0.77 -10.46 -13.70
CA GLU A 75 1.57 -11.19 -12.73
C GLU A 75 0.74 -11.84 -11.61
N LYS A 76 1.30 -12.88 -10.98
CA LYS A 76 0.71 -13.56 -9.82
C LYS A 76 1.18 -12.94 -8.51
N HIS A 77 0.26 -12.35 -7.75
CA HIS A 77 0.48 -11.80 -6.42
C HIS A 77 -0.24 -12.62 -5.35
N TYR A 78 0.23 -12.52 -4.11
CA TYR A 78 -0.33 -13.26 -2.98
C TYR A 78 -1.56 -12.55 -2.43
N VAL A 79 -2.68 -13.27 -2.33
CA VAL A 79 -3.95 -12.74 -1.80
C VAL A 79 -4.20 -13.35 -0.43
N THR A 80 -4.00 -12.54 0.61
CA THR A 80 -4.10 -12.94 2.02
C THR A 80 -5.44 -13.58 2.37
N LYS A 81 -6.56 -12.96 1.97
CA LYS A 81 -7.93 -13.47 2.24
C LYS A 81 -8.20 -14.87 1.67
N ARG A 82 -7.43 -15.32 0.68
CA ARG A 82 -7.59 -16.64 0.02
C ARG A 82 -6.40 -17.57 0.21
N SER A 83 -5.38 -17.15 0.97
CA SER A 83 -4.11 -17.84 1.18
C SER A 83 -3.50 -18.44 -0.10
N ARG A 84 -3.62 -17.75 -1.24
CA ARG A 84 -3.17 -18.26 -2.54
C ARG A 84 -2.59 -17.16 -3.41
N ARG A 85 -1.67 -17.55 -4.30
CA ARG A 85 -1.20 -16.67 -5.38
C ARG A 85 -2.16 -16.75 -6.55
N GLN A 86 -2.65 -15.61 -7.02
CA GLN A 86 -3.50 -15.53 -8.22
C GLN A 86 -3.09 -14.35 -9.08
N LYS A 87 -3.49 -14.36 -10.36
CA LYS A 87 -3.29 -13.20 -11.23
C LYS A 87 -3.95 -11.98 -10.58
N GLY A 88 -3.24 -10.86 -10.56
CA GLY A 88 -3.74 -9.66 -9.94
C GLY A 88 -2.90 -8.46 -10.31
N ILE A 89 -3.44 -7.29 -10.00
CA ILE A 89 -2.72 -6.03 -10.03
C ILE A 89 -2.27 -5.74 -8.61
N LEU A 90 -1.00 -5.41 -8.42
CA LEU A 90 -0.50 -5.00 -7.12
C LEU A 90 -0.51 -3.47 -7.04
N ALA A 91 -1.36 -2.94 -6.16
CA ALA A 91 -1.42 -1.51 -5.88
C ALA A 91 -0.62 -1.20 -4.61
N PHE A 92 0.35 -0.31 -4.72
CA PHE A 92 0.94 0.35 -3.57
C PHE A 92 0.07 1.53 -3.19
N VAL A 93 -0.28 1.64 -1.91
CA VAL A 93 -1.11 2.73 -1.39
C VAL A 93 -0.48 3.31 -0.13
N VAL A 94 -0.64 4.62 0.04
CA VAL A 94 -0.21 5.32 1.25
C VAL A 94 -1.35 6.12 1.83
N GLU A 95 -1.66 5.83 3.09
CA GLU A 95 -2.71 6.46 3.87
C GLU A 95 -2.09 7.38 4.92
N ASP A 96 -2.64 8.58 5.07
CA ASP A 96 -2.39 9.44 6.22
C ASP A 96 -2.91 8.77 7.50
N ALA A 97 -2.01 8.51 8.47
CA ALA A 97 -2.36 7.76 9.66
C ALA A 97 -3.38 8.50 10.56
N GLU A 98 -3.39 9.83 10.55
CA GLU A 98 -4.27 10.64 11.38
C GLU A 98 -5.63 10.85 10.71
N LYS A 99 -5.62 11.26 9.43
CA LYS A 99 -6.85 11.60 8.70
C LYS A 99 -7.52 10.40 8.03
N ARG A 100 -6.83 9.26 7.92
CA ARG A 100 -7.33 8.05 7.26
C ARG A 100 -7.69 8.27 5.79
N VAL A 101 -6.92 9.11 5.10
CA VAL A 101 -7.12 9.46 3.68
C VAL A 101 -5.90 9.02 2.88
N PHE A 102 -6.13 8.44 1.69
CA PHE A 102 -5.05 8.09 0.79
C PHE A 102 -4.41 9.35 0.18
N CYS A 103 -3.10 9.49 0.32
CA CYS A 103 -2.32 10.58 -0.24
C CYS A 103 -1.46 10.16 -1.45
N TYR A 104 -1.25 8.85 -1.63
CA TYR A 104 -0.50 8.30 -2.76
C TYR A 104 -1.02 6.91 -3.15
N GLY A 105 -0.89 6.59 -4.44
CA GLY A 105 -1.29 5.31 -5.00
C GLY A 105 -0.62 5.04 -6.33
N ASN A 106 -0.13 3.81 -6.53
CA ASN A 106 0.41 3.35 -7.80
C ASN A 106 0.10 1.87 -8.00
N ALA A 107 -0.53 1.54 -9.13
CA ALA A 107 -0.91 0.17 -9.49
C ALA A 107 -0.12 -0.37 -10.69
N ASP A 108 0.80 0.42 -11.24
CA ASP A 108 1.65 0.03 -12.36
C ASP A 108 3.04 -0.38 -11.87
N LEU A 109 3.08 -1.49 -11.15
CA LEU A 109 4.30 -1.96 -10.48
C LEU A 109 4.65 -3.37 -10.92
N ARG A 110 5.83 -3.49 -11.53
CA ARG A 110 6.47 -4.78 -11.75
C ARG A 110 7.10 -5.28 -10.47
N LYS A 111 7.22 -6.60 -10.31
CA LYS A 111 7.85 -7.23 -9.13
C LYS A 111 9.21 -6.66 -8.75
N GLU A 112 10.05 -6.37 -9.73
CA GLU A 112 11.39 -5.82 -9.51
C GLU A 112 11.38 -4.38 -8.96
N GLU A 113 10.30 -3.61 -9.19
CA GLU A 113 10.18 -2.21 -8.77
C GLU A 113 9.48 -2.05 -7.42
N GLN A 114 8.71 -3.05 -6.97
CA GLN A 114 7.89 -2.97 -5.76
C GLN A 114 8.66 -2.46 -4.54
N ALA A 115 9.85 -2.98 -4.30
CA ALA A 115 10.63 -2.62 -3.12
C ALA A 115 11.05 -1.15 -3.09
N ASP A 116 11.19 -0.51 -4.25
CA ASP A 116 11.65 0.87 -4.40
C ASP A 116 10.49 1.88 -4.34
N GLU A 117 9.24 1.41 -4.37
CA GLU A 117 8.07 2.29 -4.41
C GLU A 117 7.95 3.18 -3.17
N ILE A 118 8.42 2.70 -2.01
CA ILE A 118 8.52 3.52 -0.80
C ILE A 118 9.38 4.77 -1.01
N LEU A 119 10.46 4.68 -1.80
CA LEU A 119 11.32 5.82 -2.11
C LEU A 119 10.63 6.76 -3.10
N ARG A 120 9.88 6.22 -4.08
CA ARG A 120 9.07 7.03 -5.01
C ARG A 120 7.99 7.81 -4.26
N PHE A 121 7.38 7.22 -3.23
CA PHE A 121 6.48 7.96 -2.34
C PHE A 121 7.20 9.09 -1.59
N VAL A 122 8.38 8.83 -1.03
CA VAL A 122 9.16 9.87 -0.33
C VAL A 122 9.51 11.03 -1.28
N GLU A 123 9.91 10.74 -2.52
CA GLU A 123 10.17 11.75 -3.55
C GLU A 123 8.90 12.53 -3.91
N PHE A 124 7.79 11.83 -4.14
CA PHE A 124 6.48 12.45 -4.38
C PHE A 124 6.10 13.40 -3.25
N TRP A 125 6.19 12.93 -2.01
CA TRP A 125 5.83 13.71 -0.82
C TRP A 125 6.68 14.97 -0.70
N LYS A 126 8.00 14.85 -0.88
CA LYS A 126 8.92 15.98 -0.87
C LYS A 126 8.64 16.98 -1.99
N SER A 127 8.33 16.49 -3.20
CA SER A 127 8.00 17.37 -4.33
C SER A 127 6.72 18.18 -4.10
N ARG A 128 5.77 17.65 -3.31
CA ARG A 128 4.47 18.28 -3.06
C ARG A 128 4.45 19.18 -1.84
N THR A 129 5.13 18.78 -0.77
CA THR A 129 5.08 19.50 0.53
C THR A 129 6.35 20.28 0.84
N GLY A 130 7.42 20.06 0.07
CA GLY A 130 8.77 20.60 0.34
C GLY A 130 9.50 19.91 1.49
N LYS A 131 8.87 18.96 2.19
CA LYS A 131 9.42 18.26 3.37
C LYS A 131 9.45 16.76 3.14
N LEU A 132 10.30 16.06 3.88
CA LEU A 132 10.26 14.59 3.94
C LEU A 132 9.12 14.13 4.86
N PRO A 133 8.56 12.92 4.67
CA PRO A 133 7.66 12.34 5.65
C PRO A 133 8.43 12.08 6.95
N GLU A 134 7.81 12.30 8.10
CA GLU A 134 8.50 12.13 9.38
C GLU A 134 8.46 10.70 9.89
N GLU A 135 7.40 9.95 9.57
CA GLU A 135 7.20 8.58 10.02
C GLU A 135 6.50 7.72 8.95
N LEU A 136 7.03 6.52 8.74
CA LEU A 136 6.49 5.51 7.81
C LEU A 136 6.21 4.20 8.55
N VAL A 137 5.00 3.67 8.46
CA VAL A 137 4.57 2.42 9.12
C VAL A 137 4.20 1.38 8.06
N PHE A 138 4.83 0.21 8.11
CA PHE A 138 4.63 -0.84 7.09
C PHE A 138 5.06 -2.25 7.52
N ASP A 139 4.52 -3.28 6.84
CA ASP A 139 4.94 -4.68 7.05
C ASP A 139 6.41 -4.92 6.67
N SER A 140 7.01 -5.90 7.35
CA SER A 140 8.36 -6.38 7.12
C SER A 140 8.70 -6.63 5.65
N LYS A 141 7.75 -7.04 4.80
CA LYS A 141 7.98 -7.41 3.40
C LYS A 141 7.83 -6.27 2.41
N LEU A 142 7.41 -5.08 2.83
CA LEU A 142 7.13 -3.96 1.93
C LEU A 142 8.39 -3.47 1.17
N THR A 143 9.55 -3.46 1.83
CA THR A 143 10.80 -2.99 1.19
C THR A 143 12.02 -3.81 1.59
N THR A 144 13.22 -3.43 1.13
CA THR A 144 14.50 -4.11 1.39
C THR A 144 15.32 -3.41 2.47
N TYR A 145 16.27 -4.12 3.08
CA TYR A 145 17.22 -3.51 4.02
C TYR A 145 18.05 -2.37 3.40
N ALA A 146 18.34 -2.44 2.09
CA ALA A 146 19.03 -1.37 1.39
C ALA A 146 18.19 -0.08 1.38
N ASN A 147 16.88 -0.20 1.17
CA ASN A 147 15.97 0.93 1.21
C ASN A 147 15.72 1.43 2.64
N LEU A 148 15.63 0.55 3.63
CA LEU A 148 15.60 0.96 5.05
C LEU A 148 16.83 1.79 5.43
N HIS A 149 18.01 1.39 4.95
CA HIS A 149 19.24 2.17 5.16
C HIS A 149 19.19 3.53 4.48
N ARG A 150 18.61 3.63 3.27
CA ARG A 150 18.40 4.91 2.58
C ARG A 150 17.46 5.81 3.38
N LEU A 151 16.31 5.30 3.84
CA LEU A 151 15.37 6.05 4.69
C LEU A 151 16.04 6.57 5.95
N ASN A 152 16.85 5.73 6.61
CA ASN A 152 17.60 6.12 7.81
C ASN A 152 18.61 7.25 7.51
N LYS A 153 19.31 7.21 6.37
CA LYS A 153 20.20 8.30 5.95
C LYS A 153 19.48 9.61 5.66
N MET A 154 18.19 9.54 5.31
CA MET A 154 17.34 10.69 5.07
C MET A 154 16.68 11.23 6.35
N ASP A 155 17.00 10.65 7.52
CA ASP A 155 16.40 10.98 8.81
C ASP A 155 14.87 10.75 8.86
N ILE A 156 14.39 9.79 8.06
CA ILE A 156 12.97 9.39 8.05
C ILE A 156 12.79 8.24 9.06
N ARG A 157 11.93 8.45 10.06
CA ARG A 157 11.60 7.40 11.03
C ARG A 157 10.70 6.36 10.37
N PHE A 158 10.86 5.11 10.77
CA PHE A 158 9.96 4.06 10.32
C PHE A 158 9.70 3.01 11.38
N ILE A 159 8.49 2.45 11.36
CA ILE A 159 8.06 1.32 12.18
C ILE A 159 7.77 0.16 11.25
N THR A 160 8.51 -0.94 11.43
CA THR A 160 8.30 -2.17 10.66
C THR A 160 8.51 -3.41 11.50
N LEU A 161 7.92 -4.53 11.08
CA LEU A 161 8.10 -5.81 11.74
C LEU A 161 9.50 -6.36 11.43
N ARG A 162 10.22 -6.81 12.48
CA ARG A 162 11.52 -7.44 12.33
C ARG A 162 11.36 -8.79 11.62
N ARG A 163 12.00 -8.95 10.46
CA ARG A 163 12.06 -10.25 9.76
C ARG A 163 12.81 -11.27 10.61
N ARG A 164 12.26 -12.48 10.72
CA ARG A 164 12.92 -13.64 11.36
C ARG A 164 13.86 -14.28 10.34
N SER A 165 15.16 -14.13 10.52
CA SER A 165 16.15 -14.81 9.67
C SER A 165 16.42 -16.23 10.16
N GLN A 166 16.87 -17.11 9.27
CA GLN A 166 17.24 -18.49 9.59
C GLN A 166 18.23 -18.51 10.78
N LYS A 167 19.31 -17.73 10.70
CA LYS A 167 20.31 -17.59 11.76
C LYS A 167 19.72 -17.14 13.09
N MET A 168 18.77 -16.20 13.07
CA MET A 168 18.12 -15.73 14.30
C MET A 168 17.24 -16.82 14.90
N LEU A 169 16.50 -17.56 14.07
CA LEU A 169 15.71 -18.69 14.52
C LEU A 169 16.60 -19.78 15.11
N GLU A 170 17.72 -20.11 14.47
CA GLU A 170 18.71 -21.07 14.98
C GLU A 170 19.26 -20.65 16.34
N GLN A 171 19.65 -19.38 16.51
CA GLN A 171 20.09 -18.84 17.80
C GLN A 171 19.00 -18.96 18.87
N ILE A 172 17.75 -18.67 18.51
CA ILE A 172 16.60 -18.83 19.40
C ILE A 172 16.42 -20.31 19.80
N TYR A 173 16.50 -21.25 18.85
CA TYR A 173 16.37 -22.68 19.14
C TYR A 173 17.53 -23.24 19.97
N GLN A 174 18.73 -22.66 19.86
CA GLN A 174 19.90 -23.03 20.66
C GLN A 174 19.89 -22.38 22.06
N THR A 175 18.95 -21.49 22.35
CA THR A 175 18.88 -20.80 23.63
C THR A 175 18.41 -21.75 24.72
N VAL A 176 19.21 -21.87 25.80
CA VAL A 176 18.92 -22.74 26.95
C VAL A 176 17.56 -22.44 27.58
N ALA A 177 16.87 -23.46 28.07
CA ALA A 177 15.54 -23.34 28.68
C ALA A 177 15.49 -22.28 29.80
N SER A 178 16.58 -22.15 30.58
CA SER A 178 16.69 -21.18 31.68
C SER A 178 16.71 -19.72 31.25
N ALA A 179 16.99 -19.41 29.98
CA ALA A 179 16.94 -18.06 29.44
C ALA A 179 15.52 -17.63 29.01
N TRP A 180 14.56 -18.57 28.98
CA TRP A 180 13.17 -18.28 28.63
C TRP A 180 12.37 -17.86 29.86
N ARG A 181 11.68 -16.73 29.76
CA ARG A 181 10.73 -16.27 30.78
C ARG A 181 9.30 -16.52 30.30
N ARG A 182 8.52 -17.24 31.09
CA ARG A 182 7.07 -17.34 30.87
C ARG A 182 6.43 -16.01 31.25
N VAL A 183 5.66 -15.45 30.33
CA VAL A 183 4.86 -14.24 30.55
C VAL A 183 3.40 -14.60 30.34
N GLU A 184 2.55 -14.16 31.26
CA GLU A 184 1.09 -14.30 31.16
C GLU A 184 0.50 -12.96 30.74
N LEU A 185 -0.17 -12.93 29.59
CA LEU A 185 -0.83 -11.72 29.09
C LEU A 185 -2.28 -11.72 29.56
N LYS A 186 -2.62 -10.80 30.46
CA LYS A 186 -4.01 -10.61 30.92
C LYS A 186 -4.78 -9.81 29.86
N GLY A 187 -5.93 -10.33 29.41
CA GLY A 187 -6.84 -9.63 28.49
C GLY A 187 -6.69 -9.95 27.00
N VAL A 188 -5.97 -11.02 26.64
CA VAL A 188 -6.05 -11.60 25.29
C VAL A 188 -7.17 -12.66 25.33
N THR A 189 -8.42 -12.23 25.20
CA THR A 189 -9.58 -13.10 24.94
C THR A 189 -9.73 -13.39 23.46
#